data_AF-L0JLA5-F1
#
_entry.id   AF-L0JLA5-F1
#
_cell.length_a   1.000
_cell.length_b   1.000
_cell.length_c   1.000
_cell.angle_alpha   90.00
_cell.angle_beta   90.00
_cell.angle_gamma   90.00
#
_symmetry.space_group_name_H-M   'P 1'
#
loop_
_entity.id
_entity.type
_entity.pdbx_description
1 polymer ?
#
loop_
_entity_poly.entity_id
_entity_poly.type
_entity_poly.pdbx_seq_one_letter_code
_entity_poly.pdbx_strand_id
1 'polypeptide(L)'
;MYGVVTRNAEEVRWPEFDRGFYEVKDVTGRSAEPIEDGVNMVSCFGDNAAADADPSLVPVDDMGRPADRERSYFDWAYICPSRKDYRQGLFEVIDDCVAENEDVRLDDIGFPRAEYCRCGVCEQAFAESEYDDRMDWRASVITEFVAEAADRIPGTVYMTLYPDPYPGHLYERAGIDLEAVAEHVDEFVVPLYDTAYGTTYWLETIAKGFESALETPFNIELYAVNIDVENLIHALEVAEEYAEGVFFGYDASKGRAALRRMQADEREGVTHGEPGDPDA
;
A
#
# COMPACT_ATOMS: atom_id res chain seq x y z
N MET A 1 6.36 -15.17 2.36
CA MET A 1 6.37 -14.54 3.71
C MET A 1 4.94 -14.13 4.07
N TYR A 2 4.49 -14.26 5.31
CA TYR A 2 3.16 -13.77 5.75
C TYR A 2 3.25 -12.57 6.66
N GLY A 3 2.39 -11.57 6.43
CA GLY A 3 2.33 -10.39 7.27
C GLY A 3 0.93 -9.95 7.65
N VAL A 4 0.84 -8.91 8.47
CA VAL A 4 -0.42 -8.31 8.91
C VAL A 4 -0.34 -6.79 8.83
N VAL A 5 -1.42 -6.15 8.42
CA VAL A 5 -1.58 -4.69 8.48
C VAL A 5 -2.69 -4.37 9.46
N THR A 6 -2.35 -3.63 10.52
CA THR A 6 -3.25 -3.46 11.67
C THR A 6 -3.07 -2.13 12.39
N ARG A 7 -4.10 -1.78 13.15
CA ARG A 7 -4.14 -0.64 14.09
C ARG A 7 -3.91 -1.08 15.53
N ASN A 8 -3.68 -2.37 15.75
CA ASN A 8 -3.50 -2.97 17.07
C ASN A 8 -2.04 -3.41 17.24
N ALA A 9 -1.30 -2.70 18.10
CA ALA A 9 0.11 -2.99 18.35
C ALA A 9 0.37 -4.39 18.94
N GLU A 10 -0.63 -5.04 19.56
CA GLU A 10 -0.47 -6.41 20.03
C GLU A 10 -0.44 -7.42 18.87
N GLU A 11 -1.17 -7.15 17.79
CA GLU A 11 -1.28 -8.05 16.62
C GLU A 11 -0.01 -8.10 15.79
N VAL A 12 0.77 -7.01 15.79
CA VAL A 12 2.08 -6.91 15.12
C VAL A 12 3.06 -7.99 15.62
N ARG A 13 2.96 -8.37 16.89
CA ARG A 13 3.86 -9.36 17.53
C ARG A 13 3.33 -10.79 17.48
N TRP A 14 2.26 -11.06 16.75
CA TRP A 14 1.70 -12.41 16.71
C TRP A 14 2.64 -13.35 15.95
N PRO A 15 2.93 -14.54 16.51
CA PRO A 15 3.95 -15.44 15.97
C PRO A 15 3.56 -16.10 14.65
N GLU A 16 2.31 -15.96 14.21
CA GLU A 16 1.85 -16.44 12.91
C GLU A 16 2.23 -15.53 11.74
N PHE A 17 2.66 -14.30 12.01
CA PHE A 17 3.08 -13.35 10.99
C PHE A 17 4.59 -13.10 11.10
N ASP A 18 5.28 -13.18 9.97
CA ASP A 18 6.70 -12.85 9.85
C ASP A 18 6.93 -11.33 9.89
N ARG A 19 5.92 -10.54 9.49
CA ARG A 19 5.99 -9.08 9.37
C ARG A 19 4.71 -8.41 9.84
N GLY A 20 4.81 -7.44 10.75
CA GLY A 20 3.67 -6.61 11.15
C GLY A 20 3.84 -5.16 10.69
N PHE A 21 2.83 -4.64 10.00
CA PHE A 21 2.70 -3.24 9.64
C PHE A 21 1.69 -2.56 10.56
N TYR A 22 2.10 -1.45 11.18
CA TYR A 22 1.30 -0.70 12.12
C TYR A 22 0.87 0.64 11.53
N GLU A 23 -0.43 0.88 11.39
CA GLU A 23 -0.98 2.15 10.88
C GLU A 23 -0.76 3.27 11.91
N VAL A 24 0.33 4.02 11.76
CA VAL A 24 0.62 5.23 12.54
C VAL A 24 -0.24 6.39 12.06
N LYS A 25 -0.35 6.58 10.74
CA LYS A 25 -1.26 7.56 10.14
C LYS A 25 -2.11 6.86 9.09
N ASP A 26 -3.43 6.95 9.22
CA ASP A 26 -4.38 6.43 8.24
C ASP A 26 -5.08 7.54 7.43
N VAL A 27 -5.79 7.15 6.36
CA VAL A 27 -6.54 8.07 5.50
C VAL A 27 -7.65 8.87 6.22
N THR A 28 -8.04 8.46 7.44
CA THR A 28 -9.03 9.21 8.22
C THR A 28 -8.44 10.44 8.87
N GLY A 29 -7.11 10.59 8.87
CA GLY A 29 -6.38 11.62 9.60
C GLY A 29 -6.16 11.26 11.06
N ARG A 30 -6.42 10.00 11.45
CA ARG A 30 -6.05 9.50 12.78
C ARG A 30 -4.55 9.29 12.81
N SER A 31 -3.91 9.80 13.87
CA SER A 31 -2.53 9.49 14.22
C SER A 31 -2.49 8.61 15.47
N ALA A 32 -1.58 7.64 15.49
CA ALA A 32 -1.15 6.89 16.66
C ALA A 32 0.33 7.19 16.93
N GLU A 33 0.83 6.77 18.10
CA GLU A 33 2.26 6.81 18.39
C GLU A 33 2.94 5.65 17.64
N PRO A 34 4.08 5.87 16.95
CA PRO A 34 4.86 4.80 16.34
C PRO A 34 5.31 3.75 17.36
N ILE A 35 5.64 2.55 16.88
CA ILE A 35 6.08 1.44 17.73
C ILE A 35 7.40 0.84 17.25
N GLU A 36 8.17 0.27 18.19
CA GLU A 36 9.46 -0.38 17.89
C GLU A 36 9.30 -1.77 17.24
N ASP A 37 8.21 -2.48 17.56
CA ASP A 37 8.05 -3.91 17.26
C ASP A 37 7.47 -4.21 15.86
N GLY A 38 7.32 -3.21 14.99
CA GLY A 38 6.77 -3.40 13.63
C GLY A 38 7.09 -2.25 12.68
N VAL A 39 6.82 -2.48 11.39
CA VAL A 39 7.01 -1.48 10.34
C VAL A 39 5.91 -0.44 10.47
N ASN A 40 6.30 0.80 10.77
CA ASN A 40 5.35 1.89 10.92
C ASN A 40 4.88 2.37 9.54
N MET A 41 3.57 2.54 9.39
CA MET A 41 2.90 2.85 8.12
C MET A 41 2.26 4.23 8.17
N VAL A 42 2.53 5.04 7.14
CA VAL A 42 2.12 6.43 7.03
C VAL A 42 1.37 6.66 5.72
N SER A 43 0.05 6.83 5.81
CA SER A 43 -0.76 7.37 4.71
C SER A 43 -0.33 8.80 4.42
N CYS A 44 0.30 9.03 3.27
CA CYS A 44 0.96 10.28 2.96
C CYS A 44 -0.05 11.31 2.44
N PHE A 45 -0.70 11.07 1.30
CA PHE A 45 -1.60 12.05 0.68
C PHE A 45 -3.09 11.71 0.81
N GLY A 46 -3.45 10.72 1.64
CA GLY A 46 -4.82 10.51 2.11
C GLY A 46 -5.01 11.09 3.52
N ASP A 47 -5.95 12.01 3.69
CA ASP A 47 -6.23 12.63 5.01
C ASP A 47 -7.58 13.35 5.07
N ASN A 48 -8.60 12.66 5.59
CA ASN A 48 -9.93 13.25 5.76
C ASN A 48 -9.93 14.38 6.80
N ALA A 49 -9.19 14.24 7.91
CA ALA A 49 -9.20 15.24 8.97
C ALA A 49 -8.54 16.55 8.51
N ALA A 50 -7.43 16.47 7.78
CA ALA A 50 -6.79 17.64 7.21
C ALA A 50 -7.65 18.32 6.13
N ALA A 51 -8.31 17.52 5.27
CA ALA A 51 -9.24 18.05 4.27
C ALA A 51 -10.44 18.76 4.89
N ASP A 52 -11.02 18.21 5.98
CA ASP A 52 -12.12 18.81 6.72
C ASP A 52 -11.70 20.11 7.43
N ALA A 53 -10.47 20.13 7.98
CA ALA A 53 -9.93 21.29 8.69
C ALA A 53 -9.54 22.43 7.75
N ASP A 54 -8.93 22.12 6.61
CA ASP A 54 -8.55 23.08 5.57
C ASP A 54 -8.85 22.52 4.17
N PRO A 55 -10.05 22.81 3.62
CA PRO A 55 -10.45 22.39 2.28
C PRO A 55 -9.53 22.93 1.16
N SER A 56 -8.70 23.94 1.44
CA SER A 56 -7.74 24.43 0.45
C SER A 56 -6.66 23.40 0.15
N LEU A 57 -6.38 22.47 1.06
CA LEU A 57 -5.40 21.39 0.86
C LEU A 57 -5.83 20.39 -0.22
N VAL A 58 -7.13 20.25 -0.46
CA VAL A 58 -7.70 19.28 -1.38
C VAL A 58 -7.40 19.69 -2.84
N PRO A 59 -6.81 18.81 -3.67
CA PRO A 59 -6.60 19.11 -5.08
C PRO A 59 -7.95 19.15 -5.81
N VAL A 60 -8.03 20.02 -6.83
CA VAL A 60 -9.20 20.15 -7.69
C VAL A 60 -8.86 19.81 -9.14
N ASP A 61 -9.88 19.43 -9.91
CA ASP A 61 -9.79 19.32 -11.36
C ASP A 61 -9.98 20.67 -12.09
N ASP A 62 -9.99 20.63 -13.42
CA ASP A 62 -10.10 21.79 -14.30
C ASP A 62 -11.42 22.56 -14.16
N MET A 63 -12.44 21.94 -13.57
CA MET A 63 -13.73 22.54 -13.22
C MET A 63 -13.79 23.03 -11.78
N GLY A 64 -12.68 22.96 -11.04
CA GLY A 64 -12.60 23.36 -9.64
C GLY A 64 -13.27 22.38 -8.68
N ARG A 65 -13.46 21.12 -9.10
CA ARG A 65 -14.14 20.12 -8.30
C ARG A 65 -13.14 19.37 -7.40
N PRO A 66 -13.40 19.22 -6.08
CA PRO A 66 -12.45 18.65 -5.12
C PRO A 66 -12.32 17.13 -5.22
N ALA A 67 -11.12 16.61 -4.95
CA ALA A 67 -10.83 15.19 -4.82
C ALA A 67 -11.12 14.67 -3.41
N ASP A 68 -12.40 14.65 -3.04
CA ASP A 68 -12.87 14.22 -1.73
C ASP A 68 -13.93 13.11 -1.81
N ARG A 69 -14.33 12.64 -0.62
CA ARG A 69 -15.29 11.55 -0.42
C ARG A 69 -16.71 11.87 -0.88
N GLU A 70 -17.03 13.14 -1.18
CA GLU A 70 -18.34 13.47 -1.73
C GLU A 70 -18.44 13.01 -3.21
N ARG A 71 -17.31 12.66 -3.83
CA ARG A 71 -17.26 12.07 -5.17
C ARG A 71 -17.23 10.55 -5.11
N SER A 72 -18.00 9.93 -5.99
CA SER A 72 -18.18 8.47 -6.09
C SER A 72 -16.91 7.65 -6.38
N TYR A 73 -15.80 8.30 -6.65
CA TYR A 73 -14.57 7.66 -7.11
C TYR A 73 -13.43 7.69 -6.10
N PHE A 74 -13.67 8.26 -4.91
CA PHE A 74 -12.70 8.42 -3.85
C PHE A 74 -13.25 7.89 -2.53
N ASP A 75 -12.52 6.96 -1.93
CA ASP A 75 -12.87 6.39 -0.62
C ASP A 75 -12.36 7.28 0.54
N TRP A 76 -11.44 8.20 0.26
CA TRP A 76 -10.89 9.22 1.17
C TRP A 76 -10.62 10.54 0.45
N ALA A 77 -10.38 11.61 1.22
CA ALA A 77 -9.96 12.90 0.69
C ALA A 77 -8.46 12.92 0.42
N TYR A 78 -8.09 13.43 -0.76
CA TYR A 78 -6.69 13.61 -1.13
C TYR A 78 -6.18 14.96 -0.63
N ILE A 79 -4.91 14.97 -0.23
CA ILE A 79 -4.16 16.19 0.03
C ILE A 79 -3.20 16.43 -1.12
N CYS A 80 -3.15 17.66 -1.63
CA CYS A 80 -2.36 17.98 -2.81
C CYS A 80 -0.85 17.78 -2.55
N PRO A 81 -0.16 16.89 -3.28
CA PRO A 81 1.29 16.66 -3.13
C PRO A 81 2.17 17.90 -3.33
N SER A 82 1.68 18.92 -4.04
CA SER A 82 2.40 20.19 -4.21
C SER A 82 2.37 21.10 -2.97
N ARG A 83 1.69 20.71 -1.88
CA ARG A 83 1.62 21.46 -0.62
C ARG A 83 2.88 21.22 0.21
N LYS A 84 3.88 22.08 0.04
CA LYS A 84 5.19 21.99 0.72
C LYS A 84 5.08 21.90 2.25
N ASP A 85 4.23 22.71 2.86
CA ASP A 85 4.05 22.69 4.32
C ASP A 85 3.46 21.36 4.82
N TYR A 86 2.56 20.75 4.03
CA TYR A 86 1.99 19.44 4.37
C TYR A 86 3.04 18.34 4.19
N ARG A 87 3.83 18.36 3.11
CA ARG A 87 4.98 17.46 2.92
C ARG A 87 5.96 17.52 4.08
N GLN A 88 6.26 18.73 4.57
CA GLN A 88 7.16 18.89 5.72
C GLN A 88 6.60 18.21 6.97
N GLY A 89 5.29 18.33 7.23
CA GLY A 89 4.63 17.61 8.31
C GLY A 89 4.68 16.09 8.15
N LEU A 90 4.54 15.57 6.92
CA LEU A 90 4.71 14.14 6.66
C LEU A 90 6.13 13.65 6.97
N PHE A 91 7.14 14.44 6.62
CA PHE A 91 8.53 14.10 6.93
C PHE A 91 8.81 14.07 8.43
N GLU A 92 8.19 14.95 9.22
CA GLU A 92 8.27 14.89 10.68
C GLU A 92 7.65 13.59 11.23
N VAL A 93 6.50 13.16 10.69
CA VAL A 93 5.89 11.87 11.06
C VAL A 93 6.77 10.68 10.65
N ILE A 94 7.42 10.73 9.48
CA ILE A 94 8.37 9.71 9.04
C ILE A 94 9.59 9.67 9.98
N ASP A 95 10.16 10.81 10.35
CA ASP A 95 11.28 10.88 11.27
C ASP A 95 10.92 10.29 12.65
N ASP A 96 9.70 10.54 13.15
CA ASP A 96 9.19 9.94 14.39
C ASP A 96 9.02 8.42 14.27
N CYS A 97 8.59 7.92 13.10
CA CYS A 97 8.52 6.48 12.83
C CYS A 97 9.90 5.83 12.81
N VAL A 98 10.85 6.45 12.13
CA VAL A 98 12.26 6.01 12.03
C VAL A 98 12.93 5.95 13.39
N ALA A 99 12.58 6.86 14.31
CA ALA A 99 13.11 6.87 15.66
C ALA A 99 12.74 5.61 16.47
N GLU A 100 11.60 4.97 16.16
CA GLU A 100 11.14 3.76 16.83
C GLU A 100 11.49 2.48 16.04
N ASN A 101 11.42 2.50 14.71
CA ASN A 101 11.78 1.37 13.85
C ASN A 101 12.42 1.84 12.53
N GLU A 102 13.51 1.21 12.10
CA GLU A 102 14.26 1.62 10.90
C GLU A 102 13.51 1.40 9.58
N ASP A 103 12.57 0.45 9.54
CA ASP A 103 11.72 0.16 8.39
C ASP A 103 10.45 1.03 8.43
N VAL A 104 10.05 1.60 7.29
CA VAL A 104 8.84 2.43 7.18
C VAL A 104 8.07 2.10 5.90
N ARG A 105 6.73 2.08 6.01
CA ARG A 105 5.82 1.96 4.86
C ARG A 105 5.15 3.29 4.53
N LEU A 106 5.40 3.77 3.31
CA LEU A 106 4.74 4.92 2.71
C LEU A 106 3.47 4.46 1.98
N ASP A 107 2.32 4.92 2.44
CA ASP A 107 1.01 4.60 1.88
C ASP A 107 0.35 5.81 1.22
N ASP A 108 -0.64 5.58 0.34
CA ASP A 108 -1.39 6.64 -0.37
C ASP A 108 -0.50 7.70 -1.03
N ILE A 109 0.56 7.25 -1.70
CA ILE A 109 1.46 8.09 -2.46
C ILE A 109 0.84 8.39 -3.83
N GLY A 110 0.81 9.68 -4.19
CA GLY A 110 0.41 10.10 -5.53
C GLY A 110 -0.69 11.15 -5.56
N PHE A 111 -0.92 11.65 -6.76
CA PHE A 111 -2.07 12.48 -7.10
C PHE A 111 -3.35 11.63 -7.25
N PRO A 112 -4.55 12.21 -7.08
CA PRO A 112 -5.79 11.43 -7.07
C PRO A 112 -6.13 10.73 -8.40
N ARG A 113 -6.22 11.50 -9.50
CA ARG A 113 -6.48 11.02 -10.86
C ARG A 113 -5.86 11.97 -11.90
N ALA A 114 -5.84 11.56 -13.16
CA ALA A 114 -5.23 12.30 -14.26
C ALA A 114 -5.83 13.72 -14.45
N GLU A 115 -7.13 13.87 -14.22
CA GLU A 115 -7.86 15.13 -14.42
C GLU A 115 -7.65 16.18 -13.31
N TYR A 116 -7.07 15.80 -12.18
CA TYR A 116 -6.86 16.68 -11.02
C TYR A 116 -5.53 17.44 -11.08
N CYS A 117 -5.24 18.18 -10.01
CA CYS A 117 -4.02 18.98 -9.82
C CYS A 117 -4.04 20.23 -10.71
N ARG A 118 -5.21 20.88 -10.70
CA ARG A 118 -5.52 22.15 -11.37
C ARG A 118 -5.82 23.26 -10.37
N CYS A 119 -5.50 23.06 -9.09
CA CYS A 119 -5.61 24.12 -8.09
C CYS A 119 -4.53 25.19 -8.33
N GLY A 120 -4.72 26.40 -7.79
CA GLY A 120 -3.78 27.51 -7.99
C GLY A 120 -2.34 27.18 -7.58
N VAL A 121 -2.14 26.33 -6.56
CA VAL A 121 -0.81 25.87 -6.15
C VAL A 121 -0.16 25.01 -7.22
N CYS A 122 -0.87 24.03 -7.78
CA CYS A 122 -0.36 23.20 -8.86
C CYS A 122 -0.12 24.02 -10.14
N GLU A 123 -1.02 24.93 -10.49
CA GLU A 123 -0.86 25.78 -11.67
C GLU A 123 0.38 26.67 -11.55
N GLN A 124 0.60 27.28 -10.39
CA GLN A 124 1.79 28.07 -10.14
C GLN A 124 3.06 27.21 -10.15
N ALA A 125 3.05 26.09 -9.42
CA ALA A 125 4.21 25.20 -9.33
C ALA A 125 4.61 24.62 -10.70
N PHE A 126 3.63 24.25 -11.55
CA PHE A 126 3.90 23.81 -12.90
C PHE A 126 4.48 24.93 -13.76
N ALA A 127 3.89 26.13 -13.73
CA ALA A 127 4.36 27.27 -14.52
C ALA A 127 5.76 27.77 -14.11
N GLU A 128 6.14 27.56 -12.85
CA GLU A 128 7.48 27.89 -12.33
C GLU A 128 8.50 26.75 -12.51
N SER A 129 8.05 25.56 -12.92
CA SER A 129 8.91 24.39 -13.14
C SER A 129 9.62 24.43 -14.50
N GLU A 130 10.58 23.52 -14.69
CA GLU A 130 11.28 23.34 -15.96
C GLU A 130 10.54 22.43 -16.96
N TYR A 131 9.42 21.84 -16.55
CA TYR A 131 8.68 20.86 -17.34
C TYR A 131 7.70 21.54 -18.30
N ASP A 132 7.73 21.13 -19.57
CA ASP A 132 6.74 21.53 -20.58
C ASP A 132 5.50 20.61 -20.57
N ASP A 133 5.64 19.38 -20.03
CA ASP A 133 4.56 18.40 -19.89
C ASP A 133 4.12 18.26 -18.43
N ARG A 134 2.80 18.23 -18.22
CA ARG A 134 2.24 18.18 -16.86
C ARG A 134 2.37 16.81 -16.20
N MET A 135 2.32 15.73 -16.97
CA MET A 135 2.50 14.40 -16.41
C MET A 135 3.95 14.20 -15.99
N ASP A 136 4.91 14.69 -16.77
CA ASP A 136 6.34 14.70 -16.38
C ASP A 136 6.56 15.50 -15.09
N TRP A 137 5.93 16.68 -14.97
CA TRP A 137 5.95 17.45 -13.72
C TRP A 137 5.28 16.72 -12.55
N ARG A 138 4.15 16.03 -12.78
CA ARG A 138 3.49 15.26 -11.71
C ARG A 138 4.39 14.11 -11.24
N ALA A 139 5.01 13.42 -12.19
CA ALA A 139 5.95 12.34 -11.91
C ALA A 139 7.15 12.82 -11.09
N SER A 140 7.71 13.98 -11.44
CA SER A 140 8.82 14.54 -10.67
C SER A 140 8.44 14.92 -9.25
N VAL A 141 7.27 15.54 -9.04
CA VAL A 141 6.79 15.90 -7.69
C VAL A 141 6.67 14.67 -6.78
N ILE A 142 6.18 13.55 -7.30
CA ILE A 142 6.05 12.31 -6.51
C ILE A 142 7.41 11.64 -6.32
N THR A 143 8.23 11.55 -7.38
CA THR A 143 9.57 10.95 -7.30
C THR A 143 10.44 11.70 -6.30
N GLU A 144 10.44 13.03 -6.32
CA GLU A 144 11.15 13.87 -5.34
C GLU A 144 10.66 13.61 -3.90
N PHE A 145 9.35 13.49 -3.70
CA PHE A 145 8.82 13.18 -2.37
C PHE A 145 9.29 11.80 -1.88
N VAL A 146 9.23 10.77 -2.72
CA VAL A 146 9.66 9.41 -2.38
C VAL A 146 11.17 9.38 -2.10
N ALA A 147 11.98 10.04 -2.92
CA ALA A 147 13.42 10.15 -2.71
C ALA A 147 13.77 10.84 -1.38
N GLU A 148 13.13 11.98 -1.08
CA GLU A 148 13.35 12.69 0.19
C GLU A 148 12.86 11.90 1.41
N ALA A 149 11.80 11.09 1.27
CA ALA A 149 11.34 10.19 2.31
C ALA A 149 12.32 9.03 2.52
N ALA A 150 12.78 8.40 1.44
CA ALA A 150 13.74 7.30 1.46
C ALA A 150 15.08 7.72 2.08
N ASP A 151 15.58 8.92 1.79
CA ASP A 151 16.81 9.47 2.38
C ASP A 151 16.76 9.57 3.92
N ARG A 152 15.56 9.54 4.51
CA ARG A 152 15.33 9.60 5.97
C ARG A 152 15.21 8.21 6.60
N ILE A 153 14.89 7.19 5.81
CA ILE A 153 14.59 5.83 6.26
C ILE A 153 15.87 5.00 6.13
N PRO A 154 16.54 4.63 7.24
CA PRO A 154 17.80 3.89 7.18
C PRO A 154 17.61 2.39 6.90
N GLY A 155 16.41 1.87 7.19
CA GLY A 155 16.02 0.49 6.90
C GLY A 155 15.27 0.38 5.58
N THR A 156 14.33 -0.56 5.54
CA THR A 156 13.58 -0.93 4.34
C THR A 156 12.49 0.11 4.06
N VAL A 157 12.48 0.65 2.85
CA VAL A 157 11.43 1.52 2.35
C VAL A 157 10.37 0.68 1.66
N TYR A 158 9.21 0.58 2.29
CA TYR A 158 8.02 0.01 1.67
C TYR A 158 7.18 1.11 1.03
N MET A 159 6.67 0.89 -0.18
CA MET A 159 5.72 1.83 -0.82
C MET A 159 4.49 1.10 -1.33
N THR A 160 3.30 1.60 -0.98
CA THR A 160 2.06 1.07 -1.56
C THR A 160 1.84 1.57 -2.98
N LEU A 161 1.47 0.68 -3.89
CA LEU A 161 1.03 1.02 -5.26
C LEU A 161 -0.48 0.84 -5.40
N TYR A 162 -1.13 1.66 -6.25
CA TYR A 162 -2.48 1.35 -6.70
C TYR A 162 -2.49 0.06 -7.52
N PRO A 163 -3.56 -0.76 -7.46
CA PRO A 163 -3.60 -2.07 -8.12
C PRO A 163 -3.89 -1.97 -9.63
N ASP A 164 -3.02 -1.27 -10.37
CA ASP A 164 -3.12 -1.06 -11.81
C ASP A 164 -1.74 -1.25 -12.48
N PRO A 165 -1.39 -2.47 -12.91
CA PRO A 165 -0.07 -2.80 -13.42
C PRO A 165 0.12 -2.44 -14.90
N TYR A 166 -0.89 -1.85 -15.54
CA TYR A 166 -0.80 -1.56 -16.98
C TYR A 166 0.22 -0.45 -17.25
N PRO A 167 1.08 -0.59 -18.28
CA PRO A 167 2.11 0.40 -18.58
C PRO A 167 1.55 1.82 -18.71
N GLY A 168 2.13 2.76 -17.97
CA GLY A 168 1.75 4.18 -17.99
C GLY A 168 0.52 4.55 -17.15
N HIS A 169 -0.26 3.58 -16.64
CA HIS A 169 -1.48 3.91 -15.90
C HIS A 169 -1.21 4.61 -14.57
N LEU A 170 -0.25 4.11 -13.77
CA LEU A 170 0.13 4.74 -12.50
C LEU A 170 0.75 6.13 -12.72
N TYR A 171 1.51 6.28 -13.80
CA TYR A 171 2.08 7.55 -14.24
C TYR A 171 1.00 8.59 -14.53
N GLU A 172 0.05 8.27 -15.41
CA GLU A 172 -1.03 9.18 -15.79
C GLU A 172 -1.99 9.45 -14.62
N ARG A 173 -2.37 8.40 -13.88
CA ARG A 173 -3.34 8.49 -12.80
C ARG A 173 -2.79 9.29 -11.62
N ALA A 174 -1.62 8.89 -11.13
CA ALA A 174 -1.11 9.28 -9.83
C ALA A 174 0.22 10.04 -9.89
N GLY A 175 0.83 10.18 -11.07
CA GLY A 175 2.20 10.71 -11.17
C GLY A 175 3.22 9.74 -10.59
N ILE A 176 2.96 8.43 -10.58
CA ILE A 176 3.94 7.44 -10.13
C ILE A 176 4.66 6.92 -11.36
N ASP A 177 5.90 7.36 -11.56
CA ASP A 177 6.83 6.77 -12.51
C ASP A 177 7.52 5.58 -11.84
N LEU A 178 7.10 4.36 -12.20
CA LEU A 178 7.56 3.13 -11.56
C LEU A 178 9.07 2.95 -11.63
N GLU A 179 9.70 3.28 -12.76
CA GLU A 179 11.15 3.11 -12.92
C GLU A 179 11.90 4.08 -12.00
N ALA A 180 11.43 5.33 -11.93
CA ALA A 180 12.05 6.35 -11.10
C ALA A 180 11.84 6.10 -9.59
N VAL A 181 10.64 5.72 -9.15
CA VAL A 181 10.40 5.43 -7.73
C VAL A 181 11.06 4.14 -7.26
N ALA A 182 11.26 3.17 -8.16
CA ALA A 182 11.94 1.91 -7.85
C ALA A 182 13.41 2.09 -7.43
N GLU A 183 14.06 3.20 -7.80
CA GLU A 183 15.42 3.53 -7.32
C GLU A 183 15.48 3.86 -5.83
N HIS A 184 14.33 4.14 -5.20
CA HIS A 184 14.19 4.62 -3.82
C HIS A 184 13.36 3.70 -2.92
N VAL A 185 12.81 2.62 -3.46
CA VAL A 185 11.90 1.71 -2.77
C VAL A 185 12.49 0.31 -2.81
N ASP A 186 12.59 -0.31 -1.64
CA ASP A 186 13.11 -1.68 -1.52
C ASP A 186 12.02 -2.72 -1.82
N GLU A 187 10.79 -2.46 -1.38
CA GLU A 187 9.66 -3.37 -1.55
C GLU A 187 8.35 -2.62 -1.82
N PHE A 188 7.64 -3.01 -2.88
CA PHE A 188 6.28 -2.51 -3.12
C PHE A 188 5.23 -3.33 -2.37
N VAL A 189 4.10 -2.71 -2.04
CA VAL A 189 2.92 -3.40 -1.50
C VAL A 189 1.70 -3.07 -2.34
N VAL A 190 1.00 -4.09 -2.84
CA VAL A 190 -0.18 -3.91 -3.71
C VAL A 190 -1.43 -4.41 -2.99
N PRO A 191 -2.35 -3.54 -2.59
CA PRO A 191 -3.60 -3.94 -1.96
C PRO A 191 -4.57 -4.47 -3.02
N LEU A 192 -4.87 -5.77 -2.95
CA LEU A 192 -5.82 -6.47 -3.81
C LEU A 192 -7.06 -6.83 -2.99
N TYR A 193 -7.90 -5.84 -2.73
CA TYR A 193 -9.04 -5.97 -1.83
C TYR A 193 -10.32 -6.42 -2.54
N ASP A 194 -10.92 -7.49 -2.03
CA ASP A 194 -12.27 -7.92 -2.37
C ASP A 194 -12.98 -8.39 -1.10
N THR A 195 -14.25 -8.00 -0.95
CA THR A 195 -15.12 -8.40 0.17
C THR A 195 -15.63 -9.84 0.09
N ALA A 196 -15.30 -10.58 -0.97
CA ALA A 196 -15.75 -11.95 -1.17
C ALA A 196 -14.66 -12.92 -1.66
N TYR A 197 -13.76 -12.48 -2.55
CA TYR A 197 -12.85 -13.33 -3.33
C TYR A 197 -13.58 -14.53 -3.97
N GLY A 198 -14.78 -14.29 -4.50
CA GLY A 198 -15.59 -15.35 -5.13
C GLY A 198 -14.93 -15.93 -6.39
N THR A 199 -13.96 -15.21 -6.96
CA THR A 199 -13.05 -15.70 -8.01
C THR A 199 -11.72 -14.98 -7.89
N THR A 200 -10.63 -15.67 -8.20
CA THR A 200 -9.25 -15.17 -8.10
C THR A 200 -8.64 -14.78 -9.44
N TYR A 201 -9.34 -14.95 -10.57
CA TYR A 201 -8.79 -14.61 -11.90
C TYR A 201 -8.35 -13.15 -12.02
N TRP A 202 -9.09 -12.21 -11.42
CA TRP A 202 -8.72 -10.80 -11.45
C TRP A 202 -7.47 -10.53 -10.59
N LEU A 203 -7.37 -11.20 -9.44
CA LEU A 203 -6.23 -11.12 -8.52
C LEU A 203 -4.98 -11.66 -9.22
N GLU A 204 -5.07 -12.85 -9.80
CA GLU A 204 -4.01 -13.48 -10.61
C GLU A 204 -3.56 -12.56 -11.75
N THR A 205 -4.52 -11.98 -12.49
CA THR A 205 -4.22 -11.09 -13.63
C THR A 205 -3.46 -9.84 -13.18
N ILE A 206 -3.85 -9.23 -12.04
CA ILE A 206 -3.17 -8.04 -11.52
C ILE A 206 -1.80 -8.41 -10.96
N ALA A 207 -1.70 -9.48 -10.18
CA ALA A 207 -0.45 -9.97 -9.61
C ALA A 207 0.59 -10.29 -10.70
N LYS A 208 0.18 -11.04 -11.73
CA LYS A 208 1.02 -11.32 -12.91
C LYS A 208 1.43 -10.06 -13.66
N GLY A 209 0.55 -9.05 -13.69
CA GLY A 209 0.86 -7.75 -14.26
C GLY A 209 2.02 -7.07 -13.53
N PHE A 210 2.00 -7.02 -12.20
CA PHE A 210 3.08 -6.45 -11.41
C PHE A 210 4.37 -7.27 -11.48
N GLU A 211 4.30 -8.60 -11.43
CA GLU A 211 5.46 -9.46 -11.68
C GLU A 211 6.13 -9.19 -13.03
N SER A 212 5.34 -8.78 -14.05
CA SER A 212 5.87 -8.41 -15.36
C SER A 212 6.41 -6.98 -15.43
N ALA A 213 5.90 -6.08 -14.57
CA ALA A 213 6.18 -4.65 -14.62
C ALA A 213 7.29 -4.21 -13.67
N LEU A 214 7.56 -4.97 -12.60
CA LEU A 214 8.48 -4.59 -11.53
C LEU A 214 9.72 -5.50 -11.52
N GLU A 215 10.89 -4.89 -11.43
CA GLU A 215 12.13 -5.59 -11.05
C GLU A 215 12.31 -5.60 -9.53
N THR A 216 11.88 -4.53 -8.86
CA THR A 216 11.83 -4.43 -7.38
C THR A 216 10.82 -5.43 -6.82
N PRO A 217 11.15 -6.15 -5.74
CA PRO A 217 10.22 -7.06 -5.08
C PRO A 217 8.89 -6.38 -4.73
N PHE A 218 7.80 -7.14 -4.84
CA PHE A 218 6.49 -6.66 -4.41
C PHE A 218 5.77 -7.71 -3.58
N ASN A 219 4.91 -7.21 -2.70
CA ASN A 219 4.06 -7.97 -1.81
C ASN A 219 2.59 -7.68 -2.14
N ILE A 220 1.70 -8.61 -1.83
CA ILE A 220 0.26 -8.44 -2.00
C ILE A 220 -0.40 -8.29 -0.63
N GLU A 221 -1.23 -7.27 -0.46
CA GLU A 221 -2.07 -7.12 0.73
C GLU A 221 -3.51 -7.55 0.42
N LEU A 222 -4.01 -8.55 1.14
CA LEU A 222 -5.36 -9.08 1.02
C LEU A 222 -6.25 -8.54 2.14
N TYR A 223 -7.42 -8.03 1.76
CA TYR A 223 -8.47 -7.67 2.70
C TYR A 223 -8.98 -8.91 3.44
N ALA A 224 -8.94 -8.93 4.78
CA ALA A 224 -9.32 -10.11 5.56
C ALA A 224 -10.67 -9.97 6.29
N VAL A 225 -11.29 -8.79 6.29
CA VAL A 225 -12.49 -8.53 7.10
C VAL A 225 -13.72 -9.21 6.51
N ASN A 226 -14.41 -10.01 7.33
CA ASN A 226 -15.69 -10.68 6.98
C ASN A 226 -15.64 -11.58 5.72
N ILE A 227 -14.46 -12.05 5.32
CA ILE A 227 -14.29 -12.97 4.19
C ILE A 227 -14.61 -14.41 4.61
N ASP A 228 -14.96 -15.29 3.70
CA ASP A 228 -14.96 -16.73 3.99
C ASP A 228 -13.52 -17.26 4.15
N VAL A 229 -13.25 -18.19 5.08
CA VAL A 229 -11.87 -18.66 5.29
C VAL A 229 -11.34 -19.42 4.08
N GLU A 230 -12.17 -20.22 3.42
CA GLU A 230 -11.76 -20.99 2.25
C GLU A 230 -11.45 -20.06 1.07
N ASN A 231 -12.28 -19.04 0.85
CA ASN A 231 -12.01 -18.03 -0.18
C ASN A 231 -10.73 -17.22 0.10
N LEU A 232 -10.48 -16.87 1.37
CA LEU A 232 -9.26 -16.16 1.75
C LEU A 232 -8.00 -17.02 1.55
N ILE A 233 -8.06 -18.31 1.89
CA ILE A 233 -6.97 -19.26 1.62
C ILE A 233 -6.75 -19.36 0.11
N HIS A 234 -7.81 -19.48 -0.68
CA HIS A 234 -7.65 -19.56 -2.13
C HIS A 234 -7.04 -18.28 -2.73
N ALA A 235 -7.42 -17.10 -2.23
CA ALA A 235 -6.80 -15.83 -2.64
C ALA A 235 -5.33 -15.74 -2.21
N LEU A 236 -5.00 -16.24 -1.00
CA LEU A 236 -3.63 -16.34 -0.49
C LEU A 236 -2.76 -17.20 -1.41
N GLU A 237 -3.18 -18.43 -1.71
CA GLU A 237 -2.45 -19.36 -2.58
C GLU A 237 -2.14 -18.75 -3.95
N VAL A 238 -3.09 -18.01 -4.53
CA VAL A 238 -2.89 -17.33 -5.81
C VAL A 238 -1.91 -16.16 -5.66
N ALA A 239 -2.00 -15.37 -4.59
CA ALA A 239 -1.08 -14.26 -4.35
C ALA A 239 0.37 -14.72 -4.14
N GLU A 240 0.56 -15.83 -3.42
CA GLU A 240 1.88 -16.41 -3.11
C GLU A 240 2.64 -16.91 -4.33
N GLU A 241 1.95 -17.27 -5.42
CA GLU A 241 2.59 -17.69 -6.66
C GLU A 241 3.37 -16.54 -7.33
N TYR A 242 3.01 -15.28 -7.08
CA TYR A 242 3.57 -14.12 -7.80
C TYR A 242 4.34 -13.14 -6.92
N ALA A 243 3.98 -13.01 -5.64
CA ALA A 243 4.54 -12.00 -4.73
C ALA A 243 5.53 -12.60 -3.72
N GLU A 244 6.48 -11.79 -3.26
CA GLU A 244 7.48 -12.21 -2.25
C GLU A 244 6.82 -12.49 -0.87
N GLY A 245 5.77 -11.72 -0.58
CA GLY A 245 4.99 -11.84 0.64
C GLY A 245 3.51 -11.51 0.44
N VAL A 246 2.70 -12.06 1.33
CA VAL A 246 1.25 -11.81 1.38
C VAL A 246 0.86 -11.32 2.76
N PHE A 247 0.22 -10.16 2.81
CA PHE A 247 -0.16 -9.48 4.06
C PHE A 247 -1.68 -9.50 4.24
N PHE A 248 -2.15 -9.70 5.47
CA PHE A 248 -3.57 -9.65 5.80
C PHE A 248 -3.94 -8.28 6.36
N GLY A 249 -4.76 -7.53 5.63
CA GLY A 249 -5.26 -6.24 6.03
C GLY A 249 -6.46 -6.33 6.99
N TYR A 250 -6.39 -5.54 8.05
CA TYR A 250 -7.47 -5.16 8.98
C TYR A 250 -8.08 -6.23 9.90
N ASP A 251 -8.06 -7.52 9.54
CA ASP A 251 -8.51 -8.62 10.42
C ASP A 251 -7.42 -9.68 10.62
N ALA A 252 -6.52 -9.39 11.57
CA ALA A 252 -5.42 -10.28 11.96
C ALA A 252 -5.91 -11.66 12.44
N SER A 253 -7.07 -11.70 13.11
CA SER A 253 -7.65 -12.96 13.60
C SER A 253 -8.06 -13.86 12.45
N LYS A 254 -8.62 -13.28 11.39
CA LYS A 254 -8.97 -14.01 10.18
C LYS A 254 -7.76 -14.48 9.41
N GLY A 255 -6.75 -13.63 9.21
CA GLY A 255 -5.47 -14.01 8.59
C GLY A 255 -4.82 -15.19 9.32
N ARG A 256 -4.72 -15.11 10.65
CA ARG A 256 -4.23 -16.20 11.50
C ARG A 256 -5.04 -17.49 11.34
N ALA A 257 -6.37 -17.39 11.24
CA ALA A 257 -7.23 -18.55 11.04
C ALA A 257 -6.98 -19.23 9.69
N ALA A 258 -6.78 -18.45 8.62
CA ALA A 258 -6.42 -18.97 7.29
C ALA A 258 -5.08 -19.70 7.32
N LEU A 259 -4.02 -19.08 7.87
CA LEU A 259 -2.68 -19.68 7.97
C LEU A 259 -2.69 -20.99 8.77
N ARG A 260 -3.38 -21.01 9.92
CA ARG A 260 -3.48 -22.22 10.75
C ARG A 260 -4.23 -23.35 10.04
N ARG A 261 -5.25 -23.03 9.23
CA ARG A 261 -6.02 -24.02 8.48
C ARG A 261 -5.18 -24.62 7.35
N MET A 262 -4.49 -23.77 6.58
CA MET A 262 -3.59 -24.20 5.51
C MET A 262 -2.49 -25.15 6.02
N GLN A 263 -1.82 -24.77 7.12
CA GLN A 263 -0.81 -25.63 7.76
C GLN A 263 -1.37 -26.95 8.31
N ALA A 264 -2.65 -26.99 8.70
CA ALA A 264 -3.29 -28.23 9.15
C ALA A 264 -3.57 -29.17 7.97
N ASP A 265 -4.06 -28.62 6.85
CA ASP A 265 -4.40 -29.39 5.66
C ASP A 265 -3.14 -29.96 4.97
N GLU A 266 -2.01 -29.25 5.00
CA GLU A 266 -0.71 -29.77 4.56
C GLU A 266 -0.23 -30.98 5.39
N ARG A 267 -0.49 -30.99 6.70
CA ARG A 267 -0.08 -32.07 7.61
C ARG A 267 -0.95 -33.31 7.46
N GLU A 268 -2.24 -33.16 7.18
CA GLU A 268 -3.14 -34.29 6.90
C GLU A 268 -2.81 -34.98 5.56
N GLY A 269 -2.18 -34.27 4.62
CA GLY A 269 -1.70 -34.82 3.34
C GLY A 269 -0.50 -35.77 3.42
N VAL A 270 0.19 -35.85 4.57
CA VAL A 270 1.33 -36.78 4.76
C VAL A 270 0.78 -38.17 5.11
N THR A 271 0.47 -38.97 4.09
CA THR A 271 0.05 -40.36 4.29
C THR A 271 1.25 -41.20 4.73
N HIS A 272 1.33 -41.56 6.03
CA HIS A 272 2.21 -42.63 6.48
C HIS A 272 1.65 -43.99 6.05
N GLY A 273 1.80 -44.31 4.76
CA GLY A 273 1.59 -45.67 4.28
C GLY A 273 2.73 -46.56 4.77
N GLU A 274 2.47 -47.42 5.76
CA GLU A 274 3.36 -48.55 6.05
C GLU A 274 3.49 -49.40 4.75
N PRO A 275 4.71 -49.77 4.32
CA PRO A 275 4.86 -50.68 3.21
C PRO A 275 4.27 -52.02 3.61
N GLY A 276 3.18 -52.41 2.94
CA GLY A 276 2.55 -53.71 3.11
C GLY A 276 3.57 -54.83 2.93
N ASP A 277 3.59 -55.73 3.89
CA ASP A 277 4.36 -56.98 3.88
C ASP A 277 3.83 -57.88 2.75
N PRO A 278 4.62 -58.18 1.70
CA PRO A 278 4.20 -59.08 0.65
C PRO A 278 4.63 -60.50 1.03
N ASP A 279 3.73 -61.25 1.68
CA ASP A 279 3.49 -62.69 1.49
C ASP A 279 2.79 -63.32 2.72
N ALA A 280 1.50 -63.65 2.55
CA ALA A 280 0.76 -64.62 3.37
C ALA A 280 -0.16 -65.48 2.49
#